data_AF-A0A935C3U3-F1
#
_entry.id   AF-A0A935C3U3-F1
#
_cell.length_a   1.000
_cell.length_b   1.000
_cell.length_c   1.000
_cell.angle_alpha   90.00
_cell.angle_beta   90.00
_cell.angle_gamma   90.00
#
_symmetry.space_group_name_H-M   'P 1'
#
loop_
_entity.id
_entity.type
_entity.pdbx_description
1 polymer ?
#
loop_
_entity_poly.entity_id
_entity_poly.type
_entity_poly.pdbx_seq_one_letter_code
_entity_poly.pdbx_strand_id
1 'polypeptide(L)' 'MTIVAGPLRCGFRLPRWQFEPTMWDHLPRIAAALGTTEGWALLSFLESPHGALGGLAPRQAIEQGQADRVTAIAEQEGS' A
#
# COMPACT_ATOMS: atom_id res chain seq x y z
N MET A 1 -22.26 -32.31 19.47
CA MET A 1 -21.52 -31.12 19.92
C MET A 1 -20.39 -30.88 18.95
N THR A 2 -20.63 -30.05 17.95
CA THR A 2 -19.63 -29.71 16.91
C THR A 2 -19.12 -28.32 17.20
N ILE A 3 -17.84 -28.20 17.53
CA ILE A 3 -17.20 -26.88 17.60
C ILE A 3 -17.01 -26.41 16.17
N VAL A 4 -17.82 -25.44 15.75
CA VAL A 4 -17.49 -24.59 14.61
C VAL A 4 -16.39 -23.64 15.09
N ALA A 5 -15.16 -23.91 14.67
CA ALA A 5 -14.12 -22.89 14.69
C ALA A 5 -14.56 -21.80 13.70
N GLY A 6 -15.15 -20.71 14.20
CA GLY A 6 -15.39 -19.53 13.39
C GLY A 6 -14.07 -19.00 12.83
N PRO A 7 -14.05 -18.40 11.62
CA PRO A 7 -12.82 -17.89 11.03
C PRO A 7 -12.16 -16.95 12.04
N LEU A 8 -10.89 -17.26 12.27
CA LEU A 8 -10.01 -16.66 13.26
C LEU A 8 -10.18 -15.15 13.28
N ARG A 9 -10.21 -14.55 14.47
CA ARG A 9 -9.90 -13.13 14.63
C ARG A 9 -8.54 -12.90 13.97
N CYS A 10 -8.53 -12.46 12.71
CA CYS A 10 -7.30 -12.10 12.03
C CYS A 10 -6.75 -10.90 12.78
N GLY A 11 -5.79 -11.14 13.69
CA GLY A 11 -4.99 -10.07 14.24
C GLY A 11 -4.34 -9.37 13.07
N PHE A 12 -4.82 -8.17 12.75
CA PHE A 12 -4.29 -7.36 11.66
C PHE A 12 -2.81 -7.11 11.97
N ARG A 13 -1.92 -7.74 11.21
CA ARG A 13 -0.50 -7.39 11.21
C ARG A 13 -0.26 -6.49 10.01
N LEU A 14 -0.10 -5.20 10.31
CA LEU A 14 0.41 -4.27 9.33
C LEU A 14 1.91 -4.52 9.15
N PRO A 15 2.42 -4.41 7.92
CA PRO A 15 3.85 -4.52 7.69
C PRO A 15 4.61 -3.46 8.49
N ARG A 16 5.73 -3.86 9.10
CA ARG A 16 6.58 -2.94 9.89
C ARG A 16 6.95 -1.69 9.10
N TRP A 17 7.19 -1.83 7.80
CA TRP A 17 7.65 -0.74 6.93
C TRP A 17 6.70 0.47 6.91
N GLN A 18 5.40 0.29 7.17
CA GLN A 18 4.43 1.41 7.21
C GLN A 18 4.72 2.41 8.34
N PHE A 19 5.44 1.96 9.36
CA PHE A 19 5.77 2.77 10.52
C PHE A 19 7.20 3.30 10.49
N GLU A 20 7.95 3.05 9.40
CA GLU A 20 9.29 3.61 9.23
C GLU A 20 9.18 5.08 8.78
N PRO A 21 10.03 5.99 9.31
CA PRO A 21 9.95 7.42 9.00
C PRO A 21 9.97 7.75 7.50
N THR A 22 10.70 6.95 6.72
CA THR A 22 10.79 7.08 5.27
C THR A 22 9.45 6.97 4.56
N MET A 23 8.41 6.39 5.20
CA MET A 23 7.10 6.16 4.59
C MET A 23 6.02 7.14 5.07
N TRP A 24 6.26 7.83 6.18
CA TRP A 24 5.22 8.61 6.88
C TRP A 24 4.58 9.70 6.00
N ASP A 25 5.39 10.41 5.20
CA ASP A 25 4.89 11.48 4.34
C ASP A 25 4.28 10.93 3.02
N HIS A 26 4.69 9.73 2.60
CA HIS A 26 4.27 9.16 1.34
C HIS A 26 2.91 8.47 1.42
N LEU A 27 2.64 7.75 2.51
CA LEU A 27 1.37 7.04 2.71
C LEU A 27 0.12 7.92 2.57
N PRO A 28 -0.02 9.05 3.30
CA PRO A 28 -1.20 9.90 3.17
C PRO A 28 -1.30 10.55 1.79
N ARG A 29 -0.17 10.92 1.18
CA ARG A 29 -0.14 11.51 -0.18
C ARG A 29 -0.62 10.52 -1.23
N ILE A 30 -0.17 9.27 -1.15
CA ILE A 30 -0.56 8.20 -2.09
C ILE A 30 -2.03 7.81 -1.88
N ALA A 31 -2.49 7.73 -0.63
CA ALA A 31 -3.91 7.46 -0.34
C ALA A 31 -4.83 8.54 -0.94
N ALA A 32 -4.44 9.81 -0.81
CA ALA A 32 -5.14 10.93 -1.43
C ALA A 32 -5.13 10.85 -2.96
N ALA A 33 -3.99 10.53 -3.57
CA ALA A 33 -3.86 10.34 -5.02
C ALA A 33 -4.73 9.19 -5.56
N LEU A 34 -4.83 8.08 -4.82
CA LEU A 34 -5.72 6.96 -5.13
C LEU A 34 -7.22 7.27 -4.87
N GLY A 35 -7.53 8.39 -4.22
CA GLY A 35 -8.89 8.71 -3.79
C GLY A 35 -9.46 7.72 -2.77
N THR A 36 -8.61 7.08 -1.95
CA THR A 36 -9.04 6.03 -1.02
C THR A 36 -8.74 6.36 0.44
N THR A 37 -9.66 5.98 1.32
CA THR A 37 -9.45 5.90 2.77
C THR A 37 -9.25 4.47 3.26
N GLU A 38 -9.39 3.49 2.37
CA GLU A 38 -9.32 2.07 2.69
C GLU A 38 -7.86 1.62 2.76
N GLY A 39 -7.36 1.39 3.98
CA GLY A 39 -5.97 0.96 4.19
C GLY A 39 -5.59 -0.32 3.43
N TRP A 40 -6.55 -1.18 3.12
CA TRP A 40 -6.35 -2.37 2.29
C TRP A 40 -6.12 -2.05 0.82
N ALA A 41 -6.83 -1.08 0.26
CA ALA A 41 -6.61 -0.64 -1.12
C ALA A 41 -5.22 0.00 -1.26
N LEU A 42 -4.86 0.86 -0.30
CA LEU A 42 -3.52 1.45 -0.23
C LEU A 42 -2.42 0.37 -0.10
N LEU A 43 -2.61 -0.60 0.80
CA LEU A 43 -1.65 -1.69 0.98
C LEU A 43 -1.53 -2.55 -0.29
N SER A 44 -2.66 -2.91 -0.91
CA SER A 44 -2.67 -3.69 -2.15
C SER A 44 -1.90 -2.97 -3.26
N PHE A 45 -2.11 -1.67 -3.43
CA PHE A 45 -1.35 -0.86 -4.38
C PHE A 45 0.15 -0.89 -4.06
N LEU A 46 0.53 -0.61 -2.81
CA LEU A 46 1.94 -0.50 -2.40
C LEU A 46 2.74 -1.81 -2.53
N GLU A 47 2.07 -2.97 -2.43
CA GLU A 47 2.70 -4.29 -2.50
C GLU A 47 2.56 -4.98 -3.87
N SER A 48 1.75 -4.45 -4.79
CA SER A 48 1.56 -5.05 -6.12
C SER A 48 2.61 -4.59 -7.13
N PRO A 49 3.29 -5.50 -7.85
CA PRO A 49 4.18 -5.14 -8.96
C PRO A 49 3.48 -4.25 -9.99
N HIS A 50 4.11 -3.13 -10.36
CA HIS A 50 3.53 -2.20 -11.32
C HIS A 50 4.38 -2.08 -12.60
N GLY A 51 3.75 -2.24 -13.77
CA GLY A 51 4.44 -2.23 -15.06
C GLY A 51 5.19 -0.91 -15.33
N ALA A 52 4.59 0.22 -14.96
CA ALA A 52 5.22 1.54 -15.11
C ALA A 52 6.43 1.77 -14.18
N LEU A 53 6.68 0.87 -13.22
CA LEU A 53 7.85 0.87 -12.33
C LEU A 53 8.85 -0.23 -12.70
N GLY A 54 8.76 -0.80 -13.91
CA GLY A 54 9.61 -1.90 -14.33
C GLY A 54 9.35 -3.20 -13.55
N GLY A 55 8.12 -3.40 -13.06
CA GLY A 55 7.73 -4.57 -12.27
C GLY A 55 8.06 -4.46 -10.78
N LEU A 56 8.62 -3.34 -10.30
CA LEU A 56 8.76 -3.08 -8.88
C LEU A 56 7.40 -2.81 -8.24
N ALA A 57 7.24 -3.23 -6.99
CA ALA A 57 6.13 -2.75 -6.17
C ALA A 57 6.36 -1.26 -5.83
N PRO A 58 5.31 -0.42 -5.75
CA PRO A 58 5.44 0.99 -5.40
C PRO A 58 6.22 1.25 -4.11
N ARG A 59 6.10 0.38 -3.09
CA ARG A 59 6.94 0.44 -1.89
C ARG A 59 8.44 0.42 -2.21
N GLN A 60 8.87 -0.52 -3.06
CA GLN A 60 10.28 -0.66 -3.43
C GLN A 60 10.77 0.55 -4.24
N ALA A 61 9.90 1.12 -5.07
CA ALA A 61 10.22 2.32 -5.83
C ALA A 61 10.40 3.55 -4.91
N ILE A 62 9.58 3.69 -3.87
CA ILE A 62 9.75 4.72 -2.82
C ILE A 62 11.10 4.56 -2.12
N GLU A 63 11.46 3.34 -1.73
CA GLU A 63 12.77 3.03 -1.11
C GLU A 63 13.95 3.38 -2.03
N GLN A 64 13.74 3.43 -3.34
CA GLN A 64 14.72 3.83 -4.36
C GLN A 64 14.65 5.32 -4.74
N GLY A 65 13.91 6.14 -3.99
CA GLY A 65 13.78 7.58 -4.24
C GLY A 65 12.83 7.97 -5.37
N GLN A 66 11.95 7.06 -5.80
CA GLN A 66 10.98 7.31 -6.89
C GLN A 66 9.57 7.65 -6.37
N ALA A 67 9.47 8.27 -5.20
CA ALA A 67 8.18 8.56 -4.54
C ALA A 67 7.23 9.44 -5.38
N ASP A 68 7.76 10.46 -6.07
CA ASP A 68 6.93 11.32 -6.94
C ASP A 68 6.36 10.55 -8.14
N ARG A 69 7.15 9.62 -8.71
CA ARG A 69 6.68 8.74 -9.79
C ARG A 69 5.57 7.81 -9.31
N VAL A 70 5.70 7.26 -8.10
CA VAL A 70 4.66 6.43 -7.48
C VAL A 70 3.37 7.23 -7.26
N THR A 71 3.48 8.48 -6.79
CA THR A 71 2.32 9.35 -6.60
C THR A 71 1.61 9.62 -7.92
N ALA A 72 2.34 9.93 -8.99
CA ALA A 72 1.76 10.16 -10.32
C ALA A 72 1.06 8.92 -10.91
N ILE A 73 1.51 7.71 -10.57
CA ILE A 73 0.82 6.46 -10.94
C ILE A 73 -0.47 6.32 -10.14
N ALA A 74 -0.42 6.57 -8.82
CA ALA A 74 -1.61 6.55 -7.97
C ALA A 74 -2.70 7.52 -8.45
N GLU A 75 -2.33 8.74 -8.87
CA GLU A 75 -3.26 9.73 -9.43
C GLU A 75 -3.96 9.21 -10.71
N GLN A 76 -3.27 8.42 -11.53
CA GLN A 76 -3.84 7.83 -12.75
C GLN A 76 -4.78 6.66 -12.44
N GLU A 77 -4.51 5.88 -11.39
CA GLU A 77 -5.35 4.75 -10.98
C GLU A 77 -6.58 5.18 -10.17
N GLY A 78 -6.51 6.32 -9.48
CA GLY A 78 -7.60 6.87 -8.66
C GLY A 78 -8.62 7.73 -9.41
N SER A 79 -8.38 8.03 -10.70
CA SER A 79 -9.23 8.90 -11.53
C SER A 79 -10.33 8.17 -12.30
#